data_AF-D5MN32-F1
#
_entry.id   AF-D5MN32-F1
#
_cell.length_a   1.000
_cell.length_b   1.000
_cell.length_c   1.000
_cell.angle_alpha   90.00
_cell.angle_beta   90.00
_cell.angle_gamma   90.00
#
_symmetry.space_group_name_H-M   'P 1'
#
loop_
_entity.id
_entity.type
_entity.pdbx_description
1 polymer ?
#
loop_
_entity_poly.entity_id
_entity_poly.type
_entity_poly.pdbx_seq_one_letter_code
_entity_poly.pdbx_strand_id
1 'polypeptide(L)'
;MQEKRGMFDTIFGALGSNSQEPMPQAPLMEMSRNAFVVGEKIQIRGELTGEGDLQLMGGFHGTIDLTGTIVIGESAQVEADIAATNIIVGGHVKGNLIASGRVDLLPTGSVTGNVKTGSIAAAEGASLHGEIEINRRQAAGQVQMEKDRIGSF
;
A
#
# COMPACT_ATOMS: atom_id res chain seq x y z
N MET A 1 67.61 27.70 -33.88
CA MET A 1 67.91 28.79 -32.91
C MET A 1 66.67 29.67 -32.84
N GLN A 2 65.99 29.98 -31.75
CA GLN A 2 65.93 29.55 -30.33
C GLN A 2 64.54 30.13 -29.90
N GLU A 3 63.60 29.32 -29.42
CA GLU A 3 63.34 29.10 -27.99
C GLU A 3 62.80 30.32 -27.24
N LYS A 4 61.52 30.26 -26.82
CA LYS A 4 61.17 30.34 -25.39
C LYS A 4 59.73 29.89 -25.14
N ARG A 5 59.62 28.63 -24.72
CA ARG A 5 58.54 28.13 -23.87
C ARG A 5 58.71 28.76 -22.48
N GLY A 6 57.73 29.54 -22.04
CA GLY A 6 57.35 29.64 -20.62
C GLY A 6 55.89 29.20 -20.59
N MET A 7 55.51 28.02 -20.07
CA MET A 7 55.74 27.51 -18.72
C MET A 7 55.29 28.53 -17.68
N PHE A 8 53.97 28.67 -17.58
CA PHE A 8 53.29 29.14 -16.38
C PHE A 8 52.43 27.99 -15.87
N ASP A 9 52.95 27.36 -14.82
CA ASP A 9 52.26 26.79 -13.67
C ASP A 9 50.75 26.54 -13.77
N THR A 10 50.42 25.25 -13.83
CA THR A 10 49.68 24.54 -12.76
C THR A 10 49.27 25.40 -11.57
N ILE A 11 47.96 25.64 -11.37
CA ILE A 11 47.23 25.70 -10.08
C ILE A 11 45.72 25.85 -10.41
N PHE A 12 44.99 24.72 -10.31
CA PHE A 12 43.54 24.51 -10.03
C PHE A 12 43.14 23.21 -10.78
N GLY A 13 42.90 22.06 -10.16
CA GLY A 13 42.38 21.80 -8.84
C GLY A 13 40.91 21.40 -8.95
N ALA A 14 40.67 20.09 -9.12
CA ALA A 14 39.40 19.38 -8.99
C ALA A 14 38.27 19.86 -9.95
N LEU A 15 37.53 18.99 -10.62
CA LEU A 15 36.57 18.09 -10.00
C LEU A 15 36.30 16.94 -10.99
N GLY A 16 36.40 15.71 -10.50
CA GLY A 16 36.00 14.53 -11.24
C GLY A 16 34.50 14.57 -11.52
N SER A 17 34.15 14.42 -12.79
CA SER A 17 32.79 14.16 -13.25
C SER A 17 32.40 12.74 -12.82
N ASN A 18 32.01 12.57 -11.56
CA ASN A 18 31.29 11.37 -11.14
C ASN A 18 29.80 11.60 -11.46
N SER A 19 29.42 11.33 -12.71
CA SER A 19 28.04 11.21 -13.13
C SER A 19 27.44 9.94 -12.53
N GLN A 20 27.09 10.01 -11.25
CA GLN A 20 26.13 9.10 -10.63
C GLN A 20 24.99 9.97 -10.12
N GLU A 21 24.04 10.27 -11.00
CA GLU A 21 22.71 10.64 -10.55
C GLU A 21 22.18 9.44 -9.75
N PRO A 22 21.94 9.56 -8.43
CA PRO A 22 21.34 8.46 -7.70
C PRO A 22 19.94 8.27 -8.26
N MET A 23 19.69 7.08 -8.82
CA MET A 23 18.35 6.69 -9.24
C MET A 23 17.37 6.98 -8.09
N PRO A 24 16.17 7.51 -8.37
CA PRO A 24 15.11 7.56 -7.37
C PRO A 24 14.82 6.11 -6.98
N GLN A 25 15.35 5.70 -5.83
CA GLN A 25 14.97 4.45 -5.21
C GLN A 25 13.47 4.58 -5.00
N ALA A 26 12.67 3.82 -5.76
CA ALA A 26 11.28 3.60 -5.41
C ALA A 26 11.27 3.31 -3.91
N PRO A 27 10.44 3.99 -3.10
CA PRO A 27 10.46 3.78 -1.66
C PRO A 27 10.39 2.28 -1.44
N LEU A 28 11.49 1.71 -0.94
CA LEU A 28 11.45 0.36 -0.42
C LEU A 28 10.39 0.47 0.67
N MET A 29 9.20 -0.08 0.40
CA MET A 29 8.21 -0.26 1.44
C MET A 29 8.96 -0.97 2.56
N GLU A 30 9.28 -0.24 3.63
CA GLU A 30 9.84 -0.79 4.84
C GLU A 30 8.72 -1.69 5.37
N MET A 31 8.73 -2.95 4.94
CA MET A 31 7.88 -3.96 5.53
C MET A 31 8.20 -3.92 7.02
N SER A 32 7.21 -3.50 7.80
CA SER A 32 7.32 -3.39 9.25
C SER A 32 8.01 -4.65 9.77
N ARG A 33 8.93 -4.51 10.73
CA ARG A 33 9.71 -5.62 11.32
C ARG A 33 8.85 -6.73 11.96
N ASN A 34 7.52 -6.60 11.88
CA ASN A 34 6.50 -7.51 12.37
C ASN A 34 5.58 -8.03 11.23
N ALA A 35 6.04 -8.02 9.98
CA ALA A 35 5.28 -8.58 8.86
C ALA A 35 5.33 -10.12 8.87
N PHE A 36 4.16 -10.76 8.97
CA PHE A 36 4.01 -12.21 8.87
C PHE A 36 3.74 -12.60 7.42
N VAL A 37 4.40 -13.65 6.92
CA VAL A 37 4.20 -14.14 5.54
C VAL A 37 3.79 -15.60 5.57
N VAL A 38 2.64 -15.89 4.98
CA VAL A 38 2.13 -17.25 4.78
C VAL A 38 2.37 -17.64 3.33
N GLY A 39 3.27 -18.59 3.12
CA GLY A 39 3.63 -19.06 1.78
C GLY A 39 2.49 -19.79 1.05
N GLU A 40 2.59 -19.87 -0.27
CA GLU A 40 1.57 -20.39 -1.19
C GLU A 40 1.12 -21.83 -0.90
N LYS A 41 2.01 -22.67 -0.37
CA LYS A 41 1.73 -24.09 -0.08
C LYS A 41 1.15 -24.34 1.31
N ILE A 42 0.96 -23.28 2.10
CA ILE A 42 0.45 -23.38 3.46
C ILE A 42 -1.07 -23.26 3.43
N GLN A 43 -1.73 -24.12 4.20
CA GLN A 43 -3.16 -24.12 4.42
C GLN A 43 -3.42 -24.00 5.91
N ILE A 44 -4.04 -22.89 6.34
CA ILE A 44 -4.35 -22.62 7.74
C ILE A 44 -5.85 -22.78 7.95
N ARG A 45 -6.23 -23.47 9.02
CA ARG A 45 -7.64 -23.62 9.43
C ARG A 45 -7.79 -23.24 10.89
N GLY A 46 -8.70 -22.32 11.19
CA GLY A 46 -8.99 -21.88 12.55
C GLY A 46 -9.10 -20.36 12.67
N GLU A 47 -8.71 -19.86 13.83
CA GLU A 47 -8.78 -18.45 14.18
C GLU A 47 -7.37 -17.87 14.27
N LEU A 48 -7.15 -16.71 13.65
CA LEU A 48 -5.88 -15.98 13.69
C LEU A 48 -6.13 -14.59 14.29
N THR A 49 -5.52 -14.33 15.45
CA THR A 49 -5.59 -13.04 16.13
C THR A 49 -4.20 -12.45 16.36
N GLY A 50 -4.08 -11.13 16.32
CA GLY A 50 -2.78 -10.48 16.53
C GLY A 50 -2.69 -9.02 16.08
N GLU A 51 -1.46 -8.52 16.09
CA GLU A 51 -1.11 -7.15 15.73
C GLU A 51 0.04 -7.16 14.72
N GLY A 52 0.02 -6.21 13.78
CA GLY A 52 1.01 -6.11 12.72
C GLY A 52 0.48 -6.48 11.35
N ASP A 53 1.39 -6.51 10.38
CA ASP A 53 1.05 -6.73 8.98
C ASP A 53 1.10 -8.22 8.63
N LEU A 54 0.15 -8.69 7.80
CA LEU A 54 0.07 -10.07 7.36
C LEU A 54 -0.01 -10.16 5.85
N GLN A 55 0.85 -10.96 5.24
CA GLN A 55 0.79 -11.31 3.83
C GLN A 55 0.39 -12.78 3.67
N LEU A 56 -0.76 -13.02 3.05
CA LEU A 56 -1.31 -14.34 2.75
C LEU A 56 -1.10 -14.66 1.27
N MET A 57 -0.28 -15.66 0.96
CA MET A 57 -0.13 -16.17 -0.41
C MET A 57 -0.79 -17.54 -0.59
N GLY A 58 -1.02 -18.27 0.51
CA GLY A 58 -1.62 -19.61 0.53
C GLY A 58 -3.13 -19.61 0.79
N GLY A 59 -3.63 -20.72 1.34
CA GLY A 59 -5.04 -20.86 1.68
C GLY A 59 -5.32 -20.64 3.16
N PHE A 60 -6.42 -19.99 3.46
CA PHE A 60 -6.87 -19.75 4.83
C PHE A 60 -8.37 -20.01 4.95
N HIS A 61 -8.78 -20.71 6.00
CA HIS A 61 -10.18 -20.98 6.30
C HIS A 61 -10.50 -20.74 7.78
N GLY A 62 -11.50 -19.89 8.06
CA GLY A 62 -11.94 -19.59 9.42
C GLY A 62 -12.12 -18.10 9.69
N THR A 63 -11.45 -17.54 10.70
CA THR A 63 -11.60 -16.14 11.09
C THR A 63 -10.25 -15.48 11.30
N ILE A 64 -10.08 -14.25 10.80
CA ILE A 64 -8.87 -13.44 10.97
C ILE A 64 -9.26 -12.13 11.64
N ASP A 65 -8.62 -11.80 12.76
CA ASP A 65 -8.76 -10.52 13.46
C ASP A 65 -7.37 -9.93 13.69
N LEU A 66 -6.99 -8.93 12.89
CA LEU A 66 -5.66 -8.33 12.98
C LEU A 66 -5.72 -6.82 13.05
N THR A 67 -4.99 -6.27 14.02
CA THR A 67 -4.82 -4.81 14.12
C THR A 67 -3.64 -4.38 13.25
N GLY A 68 -3.86 -4.31 11.93
CA GLY A 68 -2.83 -3.92 10.96
C GLY A 68 -3.28 -4.00 9.50
N THR A 69 -2.31 -4.15 8.58
CA THR A 69 -2.57 -4.32 7.15
C THR A 69 -2.51 -5.79 6.75
N ILE A 70 -3.58 -6.27 6.11
CA ILE A 70 -3.61 -7.61 5.51
C ILE A 70 -3.46 -7.49 4.00
N VAL A 71 -2.53 -8.25 3.44
CA VAL A 71 -2.29 -8.36 2.00
C VAL A 71 -2.58 -9.78 1.56
N ILE A 72 -3.57 -9.94 0.69
CA ILE A 72 -3.93 -11.21 0.09
C ILE A 72 -3.29 -11.25 -1.30
N GLY A 73 -2.32 -12.13 -1.48
CA GLY A 73 -1.60 -12.31 -2.74
C GLY A 73 -2.50 -12.88 -3.84
N GLU A 74 -2.06 -12.76 -5.09
CA GLU A 74 -2.82 -13.18 -6.28
C GLU A 74 -3.26 -14.64 -6.28
N SER A 75 -2.35 -15.53 -5.87
CA SER A 75 -2.61 -16.98 -5.81
C SER A 75 -3.34 -17.42 -4.53
N ALA A 76 -3.65 -16.49 -3.62
CA ALA A 76 -4.24 -16.83 -2.33
C ALA A 76 -5.73 -17.13 -2.45
N GLN A 77 -6.20 -18.12 -1.68
CA GLN A 77 -7.61 -18.50 -1.61
C GLN A 77 -8.07 -18.47 -0.16
N VAL A 78 -8.87 -17.47 0.19
CA VAL A 78 -9.27 -17.20 1.55
C VAL A 78 -10.78 -17.39 1.69
N GLU A 79 -11.18 -18.35 2.51
CA GLU A 79 -12.58 -18.58 2.88
C GLU A 79 -12.76 -18.27 4.37
N ALA A 80 -12.88 -16.98 4.69
CA ALA A 80 -12.86 -16.52 6.07
C ALA A 80 -13.54 -15.17 6.27
N ASP A 81 -13.94 -14.93 7.52
CA ASP A 81 -14.31 -13.59 8.00
C ASP A 81 -13.04 -12.84 8.42
N ILE A 82 -12.80 -11.68 7.81
CA ILE A 82 -11.56 -10.92 7.97
C ILE A 82 -11.87 -9.57 8.58
N ALA A 83 -11.31 -9.28 9.75
CA ALA A 83 -11.32 -7.98 10.40
C ALA A 83 -9.90 -7.40 10.43
N ALA A 84 -9.72 -6.20 9.86
CA ALA A 84 -8.43 -5.51 9.87
C ALA A 84 -8.54 -3.98 9.83
N THR A 85 -7.39 -3.29 9.92
CA THR A 85 -7.35 -1.84 9.68
C THR A 85 -7.39 -1.57 8.18
N ASN A 86 -6.47 -2.17 7.43
CA ASN A 86 -6.41 -2.06 5.98
C ASN A 86 -6.39 -3.45 5.34
N ILE A 87 -7.09 -3.61 4.22
CA ILE A 87 -7.15 -4.89 3.50
C ILE A 87 -6.81 -4.64 2.04
N ILE A 88 -5.78 -5.33 1.54
CA ILE A 88 -5.37 -5.32 0.14
C ILE A 88 -5.66 -6.70 -0.45
N VAL A 89 -6.50 -6.77 -1.49
CA VAL A 89 -6.96 -8.02 -2.08
C VAL A 89 -6.45 -8.16 -3.51
N GLY A 90 -5.51 -9.08 -3.73
CA GLY A 90 -5.07 -9.52 -5.05
C GLY A 90 -5.56 -10.91 -5.44
N GLY A 91 -5.99 -11.74 -4.49
CA GLY A 91 -6.46 -13.09 -4.75
C GLY A 91 -7.97 -13.25 -4.63
N HIS A 92 -8.39 -14.49 -4.32
CA HIS A 92 -9.80 -14.84 -4.18
C HIS A 92 -10.20 -14.88 -2.71
N VAL A 93 -11.21 -14.11 -2.35
CA VAL A 93 -11.73 -14.02 -0.98
C VAL A 93 -13.22 -14.30 -0.98
N LYS A 94 -13.65 -15.21 -0.11
CA LYS A 94 -15.04 -15.55 0.12
C LYS A 94 -15.35 -15.45 1.61
N GLY A 95 -16.19 -14.49 1.98
CA GLY A 95 -16.53 -14.21 3.38
C GLY A 95 -16.82 -12.74 3.63
N ASN A 96 -16.97 -12.36 4.90
CA ASN A 96 -17.20 -10.97 5.26
C ASN A 96 -15.86 -10.26 5.52
N LEU A 97 -15.68 -9.07 4.93
CA LEU A 97 -14.50 -8.24 5.12
C LEU A 97 -14.91 -7.00 5.92
N ILE A 98 -14.22 -6.76 7.04
CA ILE A 98 -14.43 -5.60 7.91
C ILE A 98 -13.10 -4.85 7.99
N ALA A 99 -13.00 -3.71 7.32
CA ALA A 99 -11.84 -2.84 7.35
C ALA A 99 -12.17 -1.53 8.07
N SER A 100 -11.47 -1.22 9.16
CA SER A 100 -11.69 0.06 9.86
C SER A 100 -11.22 1.27 9.06
N GLY A 101 -10.22 1.09 8.19
CA GLY A 101 -9.62 2.10 7.33
C GLY A 101 -10.04 1.92 5.87
N ARG A 102 -9.17 1.30 5.07
CA ARG A 102 -9.32 1.20 3.62
C ARG A 102 -9.26 -0.24 3.10
N VAL A 103 -10.06 -0.52 2.08
CA VAL A 103 -9.97 -1.73 1.24
C VAL A 103 -9.45 -1.35 -0.14
N ASP A 104 -8.41 -2.04 -0.58
CA ASP A 104 -7.81 -1.92 -1.91
C ASP A 104 -7.97 -3.24 -2.66
N LEU A 105 -8.73 -3.26 -3.75
CA LEU A 105 -8.78 -4.40 -4.66
C LEU A 105 -7.77 -4.18 -5.79
N LEU A 106 -6.82 -5.11 -5.92
CA LEU A 106 -5.86 -5.15 -7.02
C LEU A 106 -6.51 -5.72 -8.29
N PRO A 107 -5.89 -5.58 -9.47
CA PRO A 107 -6.48 -6.00 -10.76
C PRO A 107 -6.95 -7.46 -10.82
N THR A 108 -6.29 -8.35 -10.07
CA THR A 108 -6.59 -9.79 -10.00
C THR A 108 -7.48 -10.16 -8.81
N GLY A 109 -7.82 -9.19 -7.96
CA GLY A 109 -8.60 -9.39 -6.75
C GLY A 109 -10.06 -9.72 -7.04
N SER A 110 -10.56 -10.79 -6.42
CA SER A 110 -11.95 -11.20 -6.48
C SER A 110 -12.52 -11.40 -5.07
N VAL A 111 -13.54 -10.62 -4.72
CA VAL A 111 -14.21 -10.70 -3.41
C VAL A 111 -15.66 -11.13 -3.59
N THR A 112 -16.06 -12.19 -2.89
CA THR A 112 -17.45 -12.67 -2.83
C THR A 112 -17.94 -12.64 -1.38
N GLY A 113 -18.79 -11.68 -1.05
CA GLY A 113 -19.33 -11.51 0.30
C GLY A 113 -19.57 -10.04 0.66
N ASN A 114 -19.80 -9.78 1.96
CA ASN A 114 -20.13 -8.44 2.42
C ASN A 114 -18.86 -7.69 2.84
N VAL A 115 -18.73 -6.43 2.43
CA VAL A 115 -17.57 -5.59 2.72
C VAL A 115 -18.00 -4.36 3.51
N LYS A 116 -17.54 -4.25 4.76
CA LYS A 116 -17.69 -3.05 5.59
C LYS A 116 -16.36 -2.30 5.61
N THR A 117 -16.33 -1.05 5.16
CA THR A 117 -15.07 -0.29 5.14
C THR A 117 -15.24 1.21 5.35
N GLY A 118 -14.20 1.91 5.79
CA GLY A 118 -14.17 3.38 5.80
C GLY A 118 -13.96 3.99 4.41
N SER A 119 -13.26 3.28 3.51
CA SER A 119 -12.96 3.72 2.14
C SER A 119 -12.60 2.52 1.26
N ILE A 120 -13.02 2.52 0.01
CA ILE A 120 -12.72 1.44 -0.94
C ILE A 120 -12.09 2.00 -2.21
N ALA A 121 -11.09 1.31 -2.73
CA ALA A 121 -10.55 1.54 -4.06
C ALA A 121 -10.47 0.20 -4.80
N ALA A 122 -10.91 0.18 -6.05
CA ALA A 122 -10.84 -1.01 -6.88
C ALA A 122 -10.06 -0.66 -8.16
N ALA A 123 -9.05 -1.46 -8.45
CA ALA A 123 -8.30 -1.36 -9.70
C ALA A 123 -9.09 -1.93 -10.87
N GLU A 124 -8.70 -1.56 -12.08
CA GLU A 124 -9.27 -2.13 -13.30
C GLU A 124 -9.02 -3.65 -13.34
N GLY A 125 -10.07 -4.43 -13.59
CA GLY A 125 -10.04 -5.90 -13.57
C GLY A 125 -10.51 -6.54 -12.26
N ALA A 126 -10.54 -5.79 -11.15
CA ALA A 126 -11.04 -6.29 -9.88
C ALA A 126 -12.52 -6.66 -9.96
N SER A 127 -12.90 -7.77 -9.33
CA SER A 127 -14.28 -8.24 -9.25
C SER A 127 -14.75 -8.23 -7.80
N LEU A 128 -15.90 -7.64 -7.53
CA LEU A 128 -16.53 -7.68 -6.22
C LEU A 128 -18.00 -8.06 -6.38
N HIS A 129 -18.41 -9.11 -5.68
CA HIS A 129 -19.77 -9.62 -5.66
C HIS A 129 -20.31 -9.68 -4.23
N GLY A 130 -21.26 -8.79 -3.91
CA GLY A 130 -21.91 -8.75 -2.61
C GLY A 130 -22.32 -7.34 -2.20
N GLU A 131 -22.59 -7.14 -0.91
CA GLU A 131 -22.99 -5.86 -0.35
C GLU A 131 -21.78 -5.08 0.18
N ILE A 132 -21.70 -3.78 -0.13
CA ILE A 132 -20.64 -2.90 0.36
C ILE A 132 -21.26 -1.82 1.24
N GLU A 133 -20.83 -1.76 2.49
CA GLU A 133 -21.21 -0.73 3.44
C GLU A 133 -20.01 0.18 3.73
N ILE A 134 -20.06 1.42 3.25
CA ILE A 134 -18.98 2.40 3.46
C ILE A 134 -19.32 3.31 4.64
N ASN A 135 -18.71 3.03 5.80
CA ASN A 135 -18.84 3.85 7.00
C ASN A 135 -17.75 4.93 7.01
N ARG A 136 -17.91 5.94 6.17
CA ARG A 136 -17.03 7.11 6.18
C ARG A 136 -17.23 7.87 7.49
N ARG A 137 -16.32 7.67 8.46
CA ARG A 137 -16.13 8.67 9.51
C ARG A 137 -15.71 9.95 8.79
N GLN A 138 -16.61 10.92 8.70
CA GLN A 138 -16.36 12.19 8.03
C GLN A 138 -15.10 12.80 8.64
N ALA A 139 -14.02 12.86 7.86
CA ALA A 139 -12.92 13.74 8.15
C ALA A 139 -13.46 15.17 8.03
N ALA A 140 -13.85 15.76 9.15
CA ALA A 140 -14.14 17.18 9.26
C ALA A 140 -12.84 17.94 8.93
N GLY A 141 -12.69 18.40 7.69
CA GLY A 141 -11.46 19.05 7.26
C GLY A 141 -11.55 19.64 5.86
N GLN A 142 -11.99 20.91 5.82
CA GLN A 142 -11.68 21.93 4.81
C GLN A 142 -12.32 21.79 3.42
N VAL A 143 -13.38 22.57 3.20
CA VAL A 143 -13.45 23.59 2.14
C VAL A 143 -14.57 24.58 2.49
N GLN A 144 -14.22 25.76 3.04
CA GLN A 144 -14.84 27.06 2.69
C GLN A 144 -14.16 28.17 3.51
N MET A 145 -13.04 28.70 3.03
CA MET A 145 -12.65 30.08 3.32
C MET A 145 -12.19 30.75 2.04
N GLU A 146 -12.43 32.05 1.98
CA GLU A 146 -12.15 32.99 0.90
C GLU A 146 -13.28 33.19 -0.14
N LYS A 147 -14.41 33.72 0.36
CA LYS A 147 -15.27 34.62 -0.43
C LYS A 147 -15.55 35.91 0.33
N ASP A 148 -14.49 36.55 0.83
CA ASP A 148 -14.49 37.96 1.27
C ASP A 148 -13.59 38.78 0.36
N ARG A 149 -13.95 38.78 -0.93
CA ARG A 149 -13.62 39.86 -1.86
C ARG A 149 -14.94 40.41 -2.37
N ILE A 150 -15.58 41.29 -1.59
CA ILE A 150 -16.35 42.45 -2.08
C ILE A 150 -16.87 43.28 -0.90
N GLY A 151 -16.56 44.58 -0.91
CA GLY A 151 -17.21 45.61 -0.07
C GLY A 151 -16.21 46.54 0.61
N SER A 152 -15.64 47.52 -0.10
CA SER A 152 -16.12 48.91 -0.16
C SER A 152 -16.13 49.60 1.22
N PHE A 153 -15.16 50.47 1.49
CA PHE A 153 -15.29 51.94 1.49
C PHE A 153 -13.91 52.57 1.72
#